data_AF-A0A7C4JV06-F1
#
_entry.id   AF-A0A7C4JV06-F1
#
_cell.length_a   1.000
_cell.length_b   1.000
_cell.length_c   1.000
_cell.angle_alpha   90.00
_cell.angle_beta   90.00
_cell.angle_gamma   90.00
#
_symmetry.space_group_name_H-M   'P 1'
#
loop_
_entity.id
_entity.type
_entity.pdbx_description
1 polymer ?
#
loop_
_entity_poly.entity_id
_entity_poly.type
_entity_poly.pdbx_seq_one_letter_code
_entity_poly.pdbx_strand_id
1 'polypeptide(L)'
;MLTLITPRQRAWELLKFLRDDEVLNFHFLTTLCGIHYPDDQGRELCVMYQLHNWPKKVRLRVKTFLPIEEPHIATVTDLWATANWMERETYDFFGVVFDGHPNLKRILNVEDLEVFPLRKEYRLEDGTRTDKDDRFFGRTGNEGRRFD
;
A
#
# COMPACT_ATOMS: atom_id res chain seq x y z
N MET A 1 13.25 14.22 3.66
CA MET A 1 13.10 13.63 2.31
C MET A 1 11.92 14.32 1.64
N LEU A 2 12.13 14.92 0.46
CA LEU A 2 11.08 15.64 -0.28
C LEU A 2 9.92 14.68 -0.62
N THR A 3 8.69 15.15 -0.46
CA THR A 3 7.47 14.41 -0.84
C THR A 3 6.65 15.24 -1.81
N LEU A 4 6.35 14.67 -2.97
CA LEU A 4 5.42 15.22 -3.95
C LEU A 4 4.06 14.55 -3.77
N ILE A 5 3.00 15.33 -3.88
CA ILE A 5 1.62 14.83 -3.89
C ILE A 5 1.06 15.13 -5.26
N THR A 6 0.49 14.12 -5.91
CA THR A 6 -0.08 14.24 -7.26
C THR A 6 -1.44 13.54 -7.31
N PRO A 7 -2.40 14.01 -8.12
CA PRO A 7 -3.62 13.26 -8.42
C PRO A 7 -3.31 11.92 -9.09
N ARG A 8 -4.13 10.89 -8.82
CA ARG A 8 -3.93 9.53 -9.36
C ARG A 8 -3.83 9.49 -10.89
N GLN A 9 -4.58 10.38 -11.57
CA GLN A 9 -4.61 10.48 -13.03
C GLN A 9 -3.27 10.92 -13.63
N ARG A 10 -2.44 11.64 -12.87
CA ARG A 10 -1.12 12.15 -13.32
C ARG A 10 0.05 11.39 -12.70
N ALA A 11 -0.22 10.39 -11.86
CA ALA A 11 0.81 9.66 -11.14
C ALA A 11 1.79 8.97 -12.10
N TRP A 12 1.26 8.26 -13.11
CA TRP A 12 2.09 7.55 -14.08
C TRP A 12 2.97 8.49 -14.90
N GLU A 13 2.42 9.59 -15.44
CA GLU A 13 3.17 10.59 -16.21
C GLU A 13 4.32 11.20 -15.39
N LEU A 14 4.04 11.56 -14.13
CA LEU A 14 5.04 12.09 -13.22
C LEU A 14 6.14 11.06 -12.94
N LEU A 15 5.77 9.81 -12.63
CA LEU A 15 6.72 8.74 -12.32
C LEU A 15 7.61 8.41 -13.53
N LYS A 16 7.03 8.37 -14.74
CA LYS A 16 7.78 8.21 -15.98
C LYS A 16 8.76 9.36 -16.19
N PHE A 17 8.31 10.61 -16.02
CA PHE A 17 9.20 11.77 -16.13
C PHE A 17 10.37 11.70 -15.12
N LEU A 18 10.08 11.37 -13.87
CA LEU A 18 11.10 11.23 -12.83
C LEU A 18 12.13 10.12 -13.15
N ARG A 19 11.69 9.03 -13.78
CA ARG A 19 12.56 7.93 -14.21
C ARG A 19 13.43 8.32 -15.42
N ASP A 20 12.80 8.86 -16.46
CA ASP A 20 13.39 8.99 -17.79
C ASP A 20 14.20 10.28 -17.97
N ASP A 21 13.98 11.31 -17.16
CA ASP A 21 14.76 12.55 -17.22
C ASP A 21 16.23 12.29 -16.87
N GLU A 22 17.14 12.72 -17.74
CA GLU A 22 18.58 12.45 -17.62
C GLU A 22 19.20 13.06 -16.35
N VAL A 23 18.65 14.18 -15.88
CA VAL A 23 19.14 14.89 -14.69
C VAL A 23 18.55 14.26 -13.43
N LEU A 24 17.25 13.99 -13.40
CA LEU A 24 16.56 13.45 -12.22
C LEU A 24 16.84 11.95 -12.04
N ASN A 25 16.81 11.17 -13.11
CA ASN A 25 17.25 9.77 -13.21
C ASN A 25 16.92 8.91 -11.98
N PHE A 26 15.64 8.89 -11.59
CA PHE A 26 15.14 8.03 -10.51
C PHE A 26 14.92 6.60 -11.00
N HIS A 27 16.00 5.94 -11.42
CA HIS A 27 15.98 4.59 -12.00
C HIS A 27 15.64 3.47 -11.01
N PHE A 28 15.68 3.72 -9.69
CA PHE A 28 15.40 2.70 -8.69
C PHE A 28 14.14 3.00 -7.87
N LEU A 29 13.11 2.15 -8.02
CA LEU A 29 11.95 2.09 -7.13
C LEU A 29 12.32 1.29 -5.88
N THR A 30 12.50 1.98 -4.75
CA THR A 30 12.89 1.38 -3.47
C THR A 30 11.73 0.63 -2.82
N THR A 31 10.54 1.23 -2.85
CA THR A 31 9.32 0.61 -2.31
C THR A 31 8.09 1.28 -2.90
N LEU A 32 7.02 0.50 -3.01
CA LEU A 32 5.65 0.94 -3.26
C LEU A 32 4.80 0.31 -2.17
N CYS A 33 4.02 1.11 -1.45
CA CYS A 33 3.11 0.60 -0.44
C CYS A 33 1.80 1.38 -0.37
N GLY A 34 0.77 0.70 0.13
CA GLY A 34 -0.51 1.31 0.50
C GLY A 34 -0.50 1.91 1.92
N ILE A 35 -1.35 2.91 2.13
CA ILE A 35 -1.64 3.49 3.44
C ILE A 35 -3.15 3.75 3.50
N HIS A 36 -3.79 3.44 4.63
CA HIS A 36 -5.21 3.70 4.86
C HIS A 36 -5.42 4.84 5.89
N TYR A 37 -6.11 5.89 5.45
CA TYR A 37 -6.57 7.07 6.18
C TYR A 37 -8.11 7.08 6.25
N PRO A 38 -8.74 6.28 7.13
CA PRO A 38 -10.21 6.09 7.13
C PRO A 38 -11.00 7.38 7.36
N ASP A 39 -10.40 8.37 8.04
CA ASP A 39 -11.06 9.64 8.36
C ASP A 39 -10.95 10.69 7.23
N ASP A 40 -10.23 10.41 6.13
CA ASP A 40 -10.01 11.35 5.02
C ASP A 40 -10.87 10.97 3.80
N GLN A 41 -12.14 11.37 3.84
CA GLN A 41 -13.13 11.03 2.81
C GLN A 41 -12.69 11.43 1.40
N GLY A 42 -12.80 10.49 0.45
CA GLY A 42 -12.35 10.62 -0.93
C GLY A 42 -10.83 10.50 -1.13
N ARG A 43 -10.06 10.29 -0.05
CA ARG A 43 -8.60 10.12 -0.03
C ARG A 43 -8.19 9.04 0.97
N GLU A 44 -9.07 8.06 1.20
CA GLU A 44 -8.90 7.06 2.23
C GLU A 44 -7.69 6.17 1.94
N LEU A 45 -7.46 5.83 0.67
CA LEU A 45 -6.31 5.03 0.26
C LEU A 45 -5.22 5.93 -0.31
N CYS A 46 -3.98 5.66 0.06
CA CYS A 46 -2.81 6.32 -0.49
C CYS A 46 -1.81 5.29 -1.00
N VAL A 47 -1.38 5.43 -2.25
CA VAL A 47 -0.22 4.70 -2.78
C VAL A 47 1.00 5.60 -2.67
N MET A 48 2.06 5.08 -2.05
CA MET A 48 3.31 5.79 -1.84
C MET A 48 4.42 5.11 -2.62
N TYR A 49 5.10 5.87 -3.47
CA TYR A 49 6.28 5.43 -4.21
C TYR A 49 7.50 6.09 -3.60
N GLN A 50 8.52 5.30 -3.27
CA GLN A 50 9.81 5.80 -2.83
C GLN A 50 10.86 5.54 -3.90
N LEU A 51 11.35 6.62 -4.48
CA LEU A 51 12.29 6.60 -5.59
C LEU A 51 13.69 6.98 -5.13
N HIS A 52 14.70 6.45 -5.83
CA HIS A 52 16.10 6.70 -5.54
C HIS A 52 16.88 6.92 -6.84
N ASN A 53 17.60 8.04 -6.88
CA ASN A 53 18.70 8.26 -7.81
C ASN A 53 20.00 7.87 -7.09
N TRP A 54 20.54 6.68 -7.37
CA TRP A 54 21.77 6.20 -6.74
C TRP A 54 23.01 7.06 -7.02
N PRO A 55 23.33 7.46 -8.27
CA PRO A 55 24.49 8.32 -8.56
C PRO A 55 24.49 9.62 -7.77
N LYS A 56 23.34 10.30 -7.67
CA LYS A 56 23.20 11.57 -6.95
C LYS A 56 22.90 11.38 -5.45
N LYS A 57 22.62 10.15 -5.01
CA LYS A 57 22.24 9.80 -3.63
C LYS A 57 21.01 10.59 -3.14
N VAL A 58 20.09 10.89 -4.06
CA VAL A 58 18.86 11.64 -3.77
C VAL A 58 17.68 10.68 -3.71
N ARG A 59 16.83 10.87 -2.70
CA ARG A 59 15.58 10.13 -2.54
C ARG A 59 14.39 11.07 -2.65
N LEU A 60 13.34 10.58 -3.29
CA LEU A 60 12.09 11.30 -3.50
C LEU A 60 10.93 10.39 -3.12
N ARG A 61 9.90 10.97 -2.50
CA ARG A 61 8.65 10.28 -2.24
C ARG A 61 7.56 10.87 -3.11
N VAL A 62 6.74 10.03 -3.73
CA VAL A 62 5.52 10.44 -4.43
C VAL A 62 4.34 9.79 -3.72
N LYS A 63 3.33 10.57 -3.39
CA LYS A 63 2.07 10.08 -2.83
C LYS A 63 0.92 10.42 -3.76
N THR A 64 0.01 9.48 -3.93
CA THR A 64 -1.25 9.69 -4.61
C THR A 64 -2.37 9.11 -3.77
N PHE A 65 -3.48 9.83 -3.70
CA PHE A 65 -4.64 9.46 -2.91
C PHE A 65 -5.76 8.97 -3.83
N LEU A 66 -6.55 8.04 -3.32
CA LEU A 66 -7.64 7.38 -4.01
C LEU A 66 -8.83 7.25 -3.07
N PRO A 67 -10.06 7.41 -3.60
CA PRO A 67 -11.26 7.05 -2.86
C PRO A 67 -11.32 5.53 -2.67
N ILE A 68 -11.78 5.07 -1.52
CA ILE A 68 -11.94 3.63 -1.25
C ILE A 68 -12.97 2.95 -2.16
N GLU A 69 -13.97 3.71 -2.64
CA GLU A 69 -15.02 3.25 -3.58
C GLU A 69 -14.49 3.02 -5.00
N GLU A 70 -13.41 3.72 -5.39
CA GLU A 70 -12.79 3.60 -6.71
C GLU A 70 -11.26 3.51 -6.59
N PRO A 71 -10.72 2.39 -6.03
CA PRO A 71 -9.33 2.27 -5.65
C PRO A 71 -8.41 1.91 -6.83
N HIS A 72 -8.62 2.53 -7.99
CA HIS A 72 -7.95 2.22 -9.26
C HIS A 72 -6.82 3.20 -9.59
N ILE A 73 -5.67 2.67 -10.02
CA ILE A 73 -4.53 3.44 -10.52
C ILE A 73 -3.79 2.67 -11.61
N ALA A 74 -3.12 3.37 -12.52
CA ALA A 74 -2.25 2.72 -13.51
C ALA A 74 -1.09 1.96 -12.83
N THR A 75 -0.80 0.76 -13.32
CA THR A 75 0.43 0.02 -12.98
C THR A 75 1.67 0.82 -13.38
N VAL A 76 2.78 0.60 -12.66
CA VAL A 76 4.11 1.10 -13.02
C VAL A 76 5.08 -0.05 -13.27
N THR A 77 4.57 -1.26 -13.55
CA THR A 77 5.39 -2.43 -13.89
C THR A 77 6.16 -2.29 -15.21
N ASP A 78 5.64 -1.50 -16.14
CA ASP A 78 6.32 -1.09 -17.37
C ASP A 78 7.46 -0.09 -17.11
N LEU A 79 7.37 0.65 -16.00
CA LEU A 79 8.42 1.56 -15.54
C LEU A 79 9.49 0.84 -14.72
N TRP A 80 9.09 0.03 -13.74
CA TRP A 80 10.00 -0.75 -12.90
C TRP A 80 9.49 -2.17 -12.74
N ALA A 81 10.28 -3.14 -13.21
CA ALA A 81 9.93 -4.56 -13.07
C ALA A 81 9.74 -5.00 -11.60
N THR A 82 10.41 -4.32 -10.66
CA THR A 82 10.27 -4.58 -9.22
C THR A 82 8.89 -4.23 -8.68
N ALA A 83 8.13 -3.34 -9.36
CA ALA A 83 6.79 -2.95 -8.95
C ALA A 83 5.81 -4.13 -8.96
N ASN A 84 6.07 -5.19 -9.75
CA ASN A 84 5.14 -6.31 -9.90
C ASN A 84 4.74 -6.95 -8.56
N TRP A 85 5.72 -7.18 -7.69
CA TRP A 85 5.46 -7.79 -6.38
C TRP A 85 4.83 -6.77 -5.41
N MET A 86 5.29 -5.52 -5.45
CA MET A 86 4.83 -4.47 -4.53
C MET A 86 3.38 -4.04 -4.82
N GLU A 87 2.99 -4.00 -6.09
CA GLU A 87 1.61 -3.73 -6.51
C GLU A 87 0.69 -4.88 -6.09
N ARG A 88 1.14 -6.13 -6.23
CA ARG A 88 0.38 -7.30 -5.74
C ARG A 88 0.24 -7.30 -4.22
N GLU A 89 1.28 -6.96 -3.48
CA GLU A 89 1.20 -6.81 -2.02
C GLU A 89 0.21 -5.71 -1.62
N THR A 90 0.25 -4.56 -2.31
CA THR A 90 -0.64 -3.44 -2.05
C THR A 90 -2.10 -3.77 -2.38
N TYR A 91 -2.33 -4.54 -3.45
CA TYR A 91 -3.64 -5.11 -3.76
C TYR A 91 -4.09 -6.07 -2.65
N ASP A 92 -3.24 -7.01 -2.24
CA ASP A 92 -3.57 -8.05 -1.27
C ASP A 92 -3.97 -7.48 0.10
N PHE A 93 -3.28 -6.41 0.54
CA PHE A 93 -3.49 -5.83 1.87
C PHE A 93 -4.39 -4.61 1.93
N PHE A 94 -4.50 -3.83 0.85
CA PHE A 94 -5.25 -2.58 0.82
C PHE A 94 -6.34 -2.55 -0.25
N GLY A 95 -6.38 -3.50 -1.17
CA GLY A 95 -7.38 -3.58 -2.23
C GLY A 95 -7.25 -2.52 -3.31
N VAL A 96 -6.05 -1.95 -3.49
CA VAL A 96 -5.77 -1.04 -4.61
C VAL A 96 -5.63 -1.86 -5.89
N VAL A 97 -6.39 -1.50 -6.92
CA VAL A 97 -6.38 -2.15 -8.23
C VAL A 97 -5.41 -1.40 -9.15
N PHE A 98 -4.42 -2.12 -9.67
CA PHE A 98 -3.43 -1.59 -10.59
C PHE A 98 -3.80 -1.95 -12.04
N ASP A 99 -4.38 -0.99 -12.76
CA ASP A 99 -4.85 -1.16 -14.13
C ASP A 99 -3.67 -1.43 -15.08
N GLY A 100 -3.77 -2.48 -15.88
CA GLY A 100 -2.71 -2.92 -16.81
C GLY A 100 -1.65 -3.83 -16.18
N HIS A 101 -1.72 -4.14 -14.88
CA HIS A 101 -0.76 -5.03 -14.24
C HIS A 101 -0.84 -6.47 -14.81
N PRO A 102 0.29 -7.11 -15.16
CA PRO A 102 0.29 -8.36 -15.93
C PRO A 102 -0.26 -9.58 -15.18
N ASN A 103 -0.27 -9.57 -13.85
CA ASN A 103 -0.76 -10.68 -13.02
C ASN A 103 -1.19 -10.18 -11.63
N LEU A 104 -2.23 -9.36 -11.56
CA LEU A 104 -2.70 -8.81 -10.30
C LEU A 104 -3.54 -9.84 -9.55
N LYS A 105 -2.93 -10.50 -8.59
CA LYS A 105 -3.56 -11.47 -7.69
C LYS A 105 -2.90 -11.42 -6.31
N ARG A 106 -3.61 -11.94 -5.30
CA ARG A 106 -3.09 -12.11 -3.94
C ARG A 106 -1.74 -12.83 -3.96
N ILE A 107 -0.87 -12.48 -3.02
CA ILE A 107 0.52 -12.95 -3.01
C ILE A 107 0.98 -13.45 -1.65
N LEU A 108 0.44 -12.90 -0.56
CA LEU A 108 0.77 -13.25 0.82
C LEU A 108 -0.40 -13.93 1.53
N ASN A 109 -1.64 -13.58 1.19
CA ASN A 109 -2.84 -14.19 1.78
C ASN A 109 -3.43 -15.30 0.91
N VAL A 110 -4.35 -16.05 1.50
CA VAL A 110 -5.16 -17.08 0.82
C VAL A 110 -6.02 -16.46 -0.29
N GLU A 111 -6.25 -17.21 -1.37
CA GLU A 111 -6.88 -16.70 -2.58
C GLU A 111 -8.35 -16.29 -2.39
N ASP A 112 -9.04 -16.95 -1.46
CA ASP A 112 -10.45 -16.75 -1.10
C ASP A 112 -10.67 -15.68 -0.02
N LEU A 113 -9.61 -15.01 0.44
CA LEU A 113 -9.76 -13.92 1.41
C LEU A 113 -10.58 -12.79 0.79
N GLU A 114 -11.68 -12.39 1.45
CA GLU A 114 -12.56 -11.31 0.99
C GLU A 114 -12.22 -9.95 1.62
N VAL A 115 -11.31 -9.93 2.61
CA VAL A 115 -10.91 -8.75 3.36
C VAL A 115 -9.54 -8.23 2.94
N PHE A 116 -9.23 -6.99 3.35
CA PHE A 116 -7.95 -6.33 3.12
C PHE A 116 -7.27 -6.02 4.46
N PRO A 117 -6.43 -6.94 4.99
CA PRO A 117 -6.06 -6.98 6.41
C PRO A 117 -5.41 -5.72 6.98
N LEU A 118 -4.72 -4.91 6.17
CA LEU A 118 -4.05 -3.70 6.65
C LEU A 118 -4.93 -2.44 6.56
N ARG A 119 -6.18 -2.57 6.13
CA ARG A 119 -7.17 -1.52 6.32
C ARG A 119 -7.53 -1.44 7.80
N LYS A 120 -7.53 -0.21 8.34
CA LYS A 120 -7.81 0.09 9.76
C LYS A 120 -9.25 -0.21 10.21
N GLU A 121 -10.11 -0.69 9.33
CA GLU A 121 -11.45 -1.20 9.66
C GLU A 121 -11.40 -2.60 10.29
N TYR A 122 -10.31 -3.35 10.10
CA TYR A 122 -10.16 -4.69 10.65
C TYR A 122 -9.43 -4.68 11.99
N ARG A 123 -9.96 -5.43 12.95
CA ARG A 123 -9.31 -5.68 14.24
C ARG A 123 -8.10 -6.60 14.04
N LEU A 124 -7.01 -6.36 14.77
CA LEU A 124 -5.81 -7.20 14.72
C LEU A 124 -6.09 -8.65 15.17
N GLU A 125 -6.97 -8.80 16.15
CA GLU A 125 -7.37 -10.11 16.67
C GLU A 125 -8.86 -10.34 16.40
N ASP A 126 -9.16 -11.57 16.02
CA ASP A 126 -10.52 -12.08 15.94
C ASP A 126 -11.07 -12.20 17.36
N GLY A 127 -12.08 -11.39 17.69
CA GLY A 127 -12.74 -11.40 18.99
C GLY A 127 -13.49 -12.70 19.30
N THR A 128 -13.64 -13.60 18.31
CA THR A 128 -14.29 -14.90 18.47
C THR A 128 -13.31 -16.05 18.76
N ARG A 129 -12.00 -15.80 18.72
CA ARG A 129 -10.98 -16.80 19.07
C ARG A 129 -10.98 -17.10 20.55
N THR A 130 -11.40 -18.32 20.93
CA THR A 130 -11.35 -18.82 22.31
C THR A 130 -10.08 -19.62 22.64
N ASP A 131 -9.26 -19.92 21.62
CA ASP A 131 -7.99 -20.67 21.78
C ASP A 131 -6.84 -19.79 22.30
N LYS A 132 -6.99 -18.47 22.18
CA LYS A 132 -6.08 -17.44 22.70
C LYS A 132 -6.57 -16.97 24.06
N ASP A 133 -6.37 -17.82 25.04
CA ASP A 133 -6.61 -17.44 26.41
C ASP A 133 -5.36 -16.72 26.95
N ASP A 134 -5.50 -15.40 27.16
CA ASP A 134 -4.47 -14.47 27.64
C ASP A 134 -3.74 -14.98 28.90
N ARG A 135 -4.39 -15.86 29.69
CA ARG A 135 -3.80 -16.54 30.86
C ARG A 135 -2.58 -17.39 30.49
N PHE A 136 -2.56 -18.03 29.32
CA PHE A 136 -1.42 -18.86 28.88
C PHE A 136 -0.23 -18.04 28.37
N PHE A 137 -0.42 -16.74 28.14
CA PHE A 137 0.62 -15.83 27.63
C PHE A 137 1.12 -14.84 28.69
N GLY A 138 0.73 -15.02 29.96
CA GLY A 138 1.16 -14.15 31.06
C GLY A 138 0.64 -12.72 30.95
N ARG A 139 -0.39 -12.48 30.14
CA ARG A 139 -1.06 -11.18 29.98
C ARG A 139 -2.25 -11.14 30.94
N THR A 140 -2.04 -10.64 32.15
CA THR A 140 -3.14 -10.37 33.09
C THR A 140 -3.69 -8.96 32.83
N GLY A 141 -4.98 -8.82 32.48
CA GLY A 141 -5.60 -7.49 32.36
C GLY A 141 -6.84 -7.33 31.47
N ASN A 142 -7.21 -8.34 30.67
CA ASN A 142 -8.41 -8.28 29.80
C ASN A 142 -9.58 -9.13 30.31
N GLU A 143 -9.46 -9.73 31.49
CA GLU A 143 -10.52 -10.57 32.07
C GLU A 143 -11.82 -9.77 32.24
N GLY A 144 -12.90 -10.22 31.59
CA GLY A 144 -14.24 -9.64 31.73
C GLY A 144 -14.49 -8.34 30.97
N ARG A 145 -13.54 -7.84 30.17
CA ARG A 145 -13.80 -6.70 29.27
C ARG A 145 -14.56 -7.19 28.04
N ARG A 146 -15.88 -6.98 28.03
CA ARG A 146 -16.63 -6.92 26.77
C ARG A 146 -16.23 -5.62 26.08
N PHE A 147 -15.60 -5.77 24.91
CA PHE A 147 -15.39 -4.66 24.01
C PHE A 147 -16.62 -4.62 23.11
N ASP A 148 -17.45 -3.61 23.36
CA ASP A 148 -18.68 -3.32 22.60
C ASP A 148 -18.42 -3.24 21.08
#